data_AF-A0A6A6KGZ3-F1
#
_entry.id   AF-A0A6A6KGZ3-F1
#
_cell.length_a   1.000
_cell.length_b   1.000
_cell.length_c   1.000
_cell.angle_alpha   90.00
_cell.angle_beta   90.00
_cell.angle_gamma   90.00
#
_symmetry.space_group_name_H-M   'P 1'
#
loop_
_entity.id
_entity.type
_entity.pdbx_description
1 polymer ?
#
loop_
_entity_poly.entity_id
_entity_poly.type
_entity_poly.pdbx_seq_one_letter_code
_entity_poly.pdbx_strand_id
1 'polypeptide(L)'
;MAKFNVVQKRRREQVAERKRAIRGDPVTGKLKNKPQPLSVSGKRKRKLLKKWRREQKEAIEKGLVTMQDVEMAAAEVEDTSKSASKSPAKFHVKKGLKLKQLKRSGKKKGKSKPAAEASVDAMVE
;
A
#
# COMPACT_ATOMS: atom_id res chain seq x y z
N MET A 1 8.49 45.26 -18.38
CA MET A 1 8.16 43.94 -17.80
C MET A 1 6.66 43.57 -17.82
N ALA A 2 5.72 44.52 -17.77
CA ALA A 2 4.27 44.22 -17.68
C ALA A 2 3.67 43.52 -18.93
N LYS A 3 4.11 43.86 -20.15
CA LYS A 3 3.58 43.28 -21.40
C LYS A 3 3.72 41.76 -21.49
N PHE A 4 4.86 41.22 -21.10
CA PHE A 4 5.11 39.77 -21.15
C PHE A 4 4.18 39.00 -20.21
N ASN A 5 3.97 39.51 -19.00
CA ASN A 5 3.05 38.89 -18.03
C ASN A 5 1.60 38.90 -18.52
N VAL A 6 1.17 39.97 -19.21
CA VAL A 6 -0.16 40.04 -19.82
C VAL A 6 -0.33 38.98 -20.92
N VAL A 7 0.68 38.83 -21.79
CA VAL A 7 0.67 37.81 -22.86
C VAL A 7 0.66 36.40 -22.27
N GLN A 8 1.47 36.14 -21.23
CA GLN A 8 1.50 34.84 -20.56
C GLN A 8 0.19 34.52 -19.84
N LYS A 9 -0.47 35.50 -19.20
CA LYS A 9 -1.79 35.33 -18.58
C LYS A 9 -2.83 34.94 -19.62
N ARG A 10 -2.93 35.68 -20.73
CA ARG A 10 -3.83 35.36 -21.85
C ARG A 10 -3.58 33.96 -22.41
N ARG A 11 -2.31 33.58 -22.58
CA ARG A 11 -1.97 32.23 -23.04
C ARG A 11 -2.42 31.14 -22.06
N ARG A 12 -2.27 31.36 -20.74
CA ARG A 12 -2.73 30.42 -19.71
C ARG A 12 -4.25 30.28 -19.71
N GLU A 13 -4.98 31.38 -19.90
CA GLU A 13 -6.44 31.41 -20.01
C GLU A 13 -6.91 30.61 -21.23
N GLN A 14 -6.37 30.87 -22.41
CA GLN A 14 -6.70 30.13 -23.64
C GLN A 14 -6.44 28.63 -23.51
N VAL A 15 -5.34 28.24 -22.88
CA VAL A 15 -5.02 26.82 -22.63
C VAL A 15 -6.03 26.22 -21.65
N ALA A 16 -6.46 26.94 -20.62
CA ALA A 16 -7.47 26.47 -19.68
C ALA A 16 -8.85 26.29 -20.36
N GLU A 17 -9.25 27.23 -21.21
CA GLU A 17 -10.48 27.14 -22.00
C GLU A 17 -10.47 25.95 -22.95
N ARG A 18 -9.39 25.75 -23.71
CA ARG A 18 -9.23 24.56 -24.57
C ARG A 18 -9.35 23.27 -23.78
N LYS A 19 -8.76 23.20 -22.58
CA LYS A 19 -8.88 22.03 -21.71
C LYS A 19 -10.32 21.79 -21.27
N ARG A 20 -11.06 22.85 -20.91
CA ARG A 20 -12.49 22.77 -20.56
C ARG A 20 -13.35 22.34 -21.75
N ALA A 21 -13.07 22.83 -22.96
CA ALA A 21 -13.80 22.44 -24.16
C ALA A 21 -13.61 20.94 -24.51
N ILE A 22 -12.39 20.43 -24.38
CA ILE A 22 -12.07 19.05 -24.79
C ILE A 22 -12.39 18.03 -23.67
N ARG A 23 -12.14 18.38 -22.41
CA ARG A 23 -12.18 17.44 -21.27
C ARG A 23 -13.11 17.87 -20.14
N GLY A 24 -13.76 19.03 -20.27
CA GLY A 24 -14.72 19.52 -19.30
C GLY A 24 -16.00 18.70 -19.34
N ASP A 25 -16.76 18.82 -18.26
CA ASP A 25 -18.11 18.29 -18.20
C ASP A 25 -19.02 19.06 -19.19
N PRO A 26 -19.85 18.38 -20.01
CA PRO A 26 -20.70 19.04 -20.99
C PRO A 26 -21.72 20.00 -20.38
N VAL A 27 -22.17 19.76 -19.14
CA VAL A 27 -23.19 20.59 -18.48
C VAL A 27 -22.56 21.76 -17.74
N THR A 28 -21.45 21.53 -17.02
CA THR A 28 -20.85 22.56 -16.16
C THR A 28 -19.66 23.28 -16.79
N GLY A 29 -19.11 22.77 -17.88
CA GLY A 29 -17.91 23.30 -18.54
C GLY A 29 -16.64 23.23 -17.68
N LYS A 30 -16.69 22.60 -16.50
CA LYS A 30 -15.56 22.50 -15.57
C LYS A 30 -14.78 21.22 -15.78
N LEU A 31 -13.47 21.27 -15.55
CA LEU A 31 -12.64 20.07 -15.51
C LEU A 31 -12.97 19.25 -14.26
N LYS A 32 -13.14 17.94 -14.41
CA LYS A 32 -13.38 17.03 -13.28
C LYS A 32 -12.13 16.96 -12.38
N ASN A 33 -12.31 17.21 -11.10
CA ASN A 33 -11.27 17.01 -10.10
C ASN A 33 -11.11 15.50 -9.86
N LYS A 34 -9.94 14.95 -10.21
CA LYS A 34 -9.61 13.58 -9.83
C LYS A 34 -9.23 13.58 -8.35
N PRO A 35 -9.96 12.87 -7.46
CA PRO A 35 -9.53 12.73 -6.09
C PRO A 35 -8.15 12.07 -6.08
N GLN A 36 -7.20 12.67 -5.37
CA GLN A 36 -5.91 12.03 -5.21
C GLN A 36 -6.11 10.76 -4.38
N PRO A 37 -5.52 9.63 -4.78
CA PRO A 37 -5.56 8.43 -3.96
C PRO A 37 -4.80 8.72 -2.66
N LEU A 38 -5.54 8.95 -1.57
CA LEU A 38 -4.96 9.18 -0.26
C LEU A 38 -4.34 7.87 0.22
N SER A 39 -3.02 7.83 0.33
CA SER A 39 -2.32 6.66 0.86
C SER A 39 -2.57 6.55 2.36
N VAL A 40 -3.23 5.47 2.79
CA VAL A 40 -3.47 5.21 4.20
C VAL A 40 -2.14 4.85 4.88
N SER A 41 -1.78 5.56 5.96
CA SER A 41 -0.55 5.27 6.69
C SER A 41 -0.52 3.85 7.26
N GLY A 42 0.67 3.26 7.40
CA GLY A 42 0.82 1.90 7.94
C GLY A 42 0.18 1.73 9.33
N LYS A 43 0.27 2.77 10.18
CA LYS A 43 -0.39 2.80 11.49
C LYS A 43 -1.90 2.74 11.35
N ARG A 44 -2.48 3.49 10.41
CA ARG A 44 -3.93 3.49 10.18
C ARG A 44 -4.40 2.16 9.56
N LYS A 45 -3.63 1.56 8.64
CA LYS A 45 -3.88 0.19 8.15
C LYS A 45 -3.90 -0.82 9.30
N ARG A 46 -2.89 -0.78 10.20
CA ARG A 46 -2.85 -1.67 11.39
C ARG A 46 -4.04 -1.46 12.32
N LYS A 47 -4.48 -0.21 12.53
CA LYS A 47 -5.68 0.09 13.33
C LYS A 47 -6.96 -0.45 12.68
N LEU A 48 -7.13 -0.25 11.37
CA LEU A 48 -8.28 -0.76 10.62
C LEU A 48 -8.33 -2.30 10.67
N LEU A 49 -7.20 -2.98 10.45
CA LEU A 49 -7.12 -4.44 10.55
C LEU A 49 -7.41 -4.96 11.97
N LYS A 50 -7.03 -4.21 13.01
CA LYS A 50 -7.38 -4.56 14.40
C LYS A 50 -8.87 -4.34 14.67
N LYS A 51 -9.45 -3.25 14.18
CA LYS A 51 -10.87 -2.94 14.31
C LYS A 51 -11.71 -4.02 13.62
N TRP A 52 -11.36 -4.34 12.38
CA TRP A 52 -12.01 -5.39 11.60
C TRP A 52 -11.98 -6.76 12.30
N ARG A 53 -10.83 -7.15 12.85
CA ARG A 53 -10.73 -8.40 13.62
C ARG A 53 -11.58 -8.41 14.90
N ARG A 54 -11.81 -7.25 15.53
CA ARG A 54 -12.70 -7.16 16.69
C ARG A 54 -14.15 -7.26 16.25
N GLU A 55 -14.54 -6.54 15.21
CA GLU A 55 -15.88 -6.61 14.61
C GLU A 55 -16.24 -8.02 14.16
N GLN A 56 -15.30 -8.76 13.55
CA GLN A 56 -15.52 -10.17 13.21
C GLN A 56 -15.73 -11.06 14.44
N LYS A 57 -14.94 -10.86 15.51
CA LYS A 57 -15.13 -11.61 16.76
C LYS A 57 -16.47 -11.31 17.41
N GLU A 58 -16.86 -10.04 17.46
CA GLU A 58 -18.16 -9.61 17.97
C GLU A 58 -19.31 -10.16 17.12
N ALA A 59 -19.14 -10.26 15.80
CA ALA A 59 -20.14 -10.84 14.92
C ALA A 59 -20.32 -12.35 15.18
N ILE A 60 -19.24 -13.08 15.44
CA ILE A 60 -19.30 -14.50 15.83
C ILE A 60 -19.96 -14.65 17.20
N GLU A 61 -19.57 -13.84 18.19
CA GLU A 61 -20.13 -13.88 19.55
C GLU A 61 -21.64 -13.55 19.58
N LYS A 62 -22.08 -12.62 18.73
CA LYS A 62 -23.50 -12.27 18.55
C LYS A 62 -24.25 -13.28 17.69
N GLY A 63 -23.60 -14.32 17.17
CA GLY A 63 -24.20 -15.32 16.27
C GLY A 63 -24.59 -14.77 14.90
N LEU A 64 -24.10 -13.59 14.51
CA LEU A 64 -24.32 -12.99 13.18
C LEU A 64 -23.54 -13.71 12.08
N VAL A 65 -22.48 -14.43 12.44
CA VAL A 65 -21.69 -15.26 11.54
C VAL A 65 -21.65 -16.67 12.11
N THR A 66 -22.25 -17.61 11.40
CA THR A 66 -22.24 -19.03 11.74
C THR A 66 -21.15 -19.77 10.96
N MET A 67 -20.78 -20.96 11.41
CA MET A 67 -19.80 -21.80 10.71
C MET A 67 -20.21 -22.07 9.25
N GLN A 68 -21.51 -22.18 8.98
CA GLN A 68 -22.06 -22.38 7.63
C GLN A 68 -21.79 -21.19 6.70
N ASP A 69 -21.87 -19.96 7.21
CA ASP A 69 -21.57 -18.76 6.41
C ASP A 69 -20.09 -18.72 5.99
N VAL A 70 -19.20 -19.23 6.86
CA VAL A 70 -17.78 -19.34 6.58
C VAL A 70 -17.52 -20.41 5.51
N GLU A 71 -18.21 -21.54 5.58
CA GLU A 71 -18.10 -22.62 4.59
C GLU A 71 -18.59 -22.20 3.21
N MET A 72 -19.74 -21.51 3.12
CA MET A 72 -20.24 -20.98 1.85
C MET A 72 -19.28 -19.96 1.24
N ALA A 73 -18.73 -19.04 2.05
CA ALA A 73 -17.77 -18.06 1.57
C ALA A 73 -16.46 -18.71 1.10
N ALA A 74 -16.01 -19.80 1.73
CA ALA A 74 -14.82 -20.53 1.32
C ALA A 74 -15.02 -21.26 -0.02
N ALA A 75 -16.20 -21.85 -0.25
CA ALA A 75 -16.54 -22.52 -1.51
C ALA A 75 -16.54 -21.55 -2.70
N GLU A 76 -17.16 -20.37 -2.55
CA GLU A 76 -17.15 -19.32 -3.60
C GLU A 76 -15.74 -18.86 -3.98
N VAL A 77 -14.82 -18.79 -3.00
CA VAL A 77 -13.43 -18.40 -3.24
C VAL A 77 -12.64 -19.52 -3.91
N GLU A 78 -12.91 -20.78 -3.58
CA GLU A 78 -12.25 -21.91 -4.22
C GLU A 78 -12.61 -22.01 -5.71
N ASP A 79 -13.89 -21.83 -6.05
CA ASP A 79 -14.38 -21.88 -7.42
C ASP A 79 -13.84 -20.74 -8.29
N THR A 80 -13.63 -19.56 -7.72
CA THR A 80 -13.04 -18.41 -8.42
C THR A 80 -11.53 -18.49 -8.59
N SER A 81 -10.84 -19.28 -7.75
CA SER A 81 -9.36 -19.41 -7.78
C SER A 81 -8.83 -20.33 -8.89
N LYS A 82 -9.67 -21.25 -9.41
CA LYS A 82 -9.29 -22.19 -10.48
C LYS A 82 -9.17 -21.56 -11.87
N SER A 83 -9.64 -20.31 -12.07
CA SER A 83 -9.67 -19.64 -13.39
C SER A 83 -8.55 -18.62 -13.63
N ALA A 84 -7.69 -18.35 -12.65
CA ALA A 84 -6.67 -17.30 -12.76
C ALA A 84 -5.24 -17.88 -12.90
N SER A 85 -4.89 -18.36 -14.10
CA SER A 85 -3.50 -18.69 -14.44
C SER A 85 -2.64 -17.42 -14.43
N LYS A 86 -1.96 -17.15 -13.31
CA LYS A 86 -1.04 -16.01 -13.17
C LYS A 86 0.24 -16.28 -13.98
N SER A 87 0.38 -15.62 -15.13
CA SER A 87 1.65 -15.63 -15.86
C SER A 87 2.74 -14.90 -15.05
N PRO A 88 3.98 -15.41 -15.02
CA PRO A 88 5.05 -14.75 -14.27
C PRO A 88 5.41 -13.42 -14.92
N ALA A 89 5.22 -12.32 -14.18
CA ALA A 89 5.57 -10.98 -14.63
C ALA A 89 7.08 -10.85 -14.83
N LYS A 90 7.52 -10.66 -16.08
CA LYS A 90 8.93 -10.38 -16.43
C LYS A 90 9.29 -8.95 -16.02
N PHE A 91 10.00 -8.81 -14.91
CA PHE A 91 10.56 -7.53 -14.49
C PHE A 91 11.91 -7.27 -15.17
N HIS A 92 11.97 -6.27 -16.04
CA HIS A 92 13.23 -5.79 -16.62
C HIS A 92 13.94 -4.85 -15.63
N VAL A 93 14.87 -5.38 -14.85
CA VAL A 93 15.77 -4.57 -14.01
C VAL A 93 16.82 -3.89 -14.89
N LYS A 94 16.84 -2.55 -14.91
CA LYS A 94 17.94 -1.80 -15.53
C LYS A 94 19.19 -2.02 -14.69
N LYS A 95 20.21 -2.67 -15.27
CA LYS A 95 21.52 -2.84 -14.64
C LYS A 95 22.12 -1.45 -14.37
N GLY A 96 22.21 -1.05 -13.11
CA GLY A 96 22.97 0.15 -12.73
C GLY A 96 22.28 1.09 -11.75
N LEU A 97 21.79 0.59 -10.61
CA LEU A 97 21.60 1.46 -9.45
C LEU A 97 22.93 1.49 -8.67
N LYS A 98 23.72 2.56 -8.84
CA LYS A 98 24.93 2.78 -8.02
C LYS A 98 24.49 3.17 -6.60
N LEU A 99 24.22 2.16 -5.77
CA LEU A 99 24.03 2.34 -4.34
C LEU A 99 25.38 2.78 -3.75
N LYS A 100 25.46 4.02 -3.27
CA LYS A 100 26.60 4.46 -2.46
C LYS A 100 26.59 3.63 -1.17
N GLN A 101 27.58 2.76 -1.01
CA GLN A 101 27.76 1.98 0.21
C GLN A 101 27.98 2.94 1.38
N LEU A 102 27.02 3.00 2.30
CA LEU A 102 27.19 3.65 3.59
C LEU A 102 28.32 2.93 4.32
N LYS A 103 29.45 3.62 4.54
CA LYS A 103 30.55 3.09 5.36
C LYS A 103 30.05 2.89 6.79
N ARG A 104 29.77 1.64 7.16
CA ARG A 104 29.57 1.26 8.57
C ARG A 104 30.93 1.35 9.26
N SER A 105 31.14 2.39 10.06
CA SER A 105 32.23 2.43 11.03
C SER A 105 32.00 1.33 12.06
N GLY A 106 32.78 0.27 11.99
CA GLY A 106 32.74 -0.85 12.94
C GLY A 106 33.14 -0.39 14.34
N LYS A 107 32.20 -0.44 15.28
CA LYS A 107 32.51 -0.35 16.70
C LYS A 107 33.28 -1.61 17.09
N LYS A 108 34.53 -1.43 17.54
CA LYS A 108 35.48 -2.48 17.89
C LYS A 108 34.84 -3.47 18.87
N LYS A 109 34.87 -4.77 18.54
CA LYS A 109 34.58 -5.86 19.47
C LYS A 109 35.61 -5.81 20.60
N GLY A 110 35.16 -5.51 21.81
CA GLY A 110 35.93 -5.78 23.03
C GLY A 110 36.03 -7.30 23.23
N LYS A 111 37.22 -7.77 23.62
CA LYS A 111 37.53 -9.16 23.94
C LYS A 111 36.60 -9.68 25.05
N SER A 112 35.90 -10.78 24.80
CA SER A 112 35.44 -11.70 25.85
C SER A 112 36.06 -13.07 25.58
N LYS A 113 36.81 -13.58 26.57
CA LYS A 113 37.40 -14.94 26.58
C LYS A 113 36.31 -16.00 26.80
N PRO A 114 36.53 -17.28 26.44
CA PRO A 114 35.46 -18.28 26.33
C PRO A 114 35.30 -19.19 27.56
N ALA A 115 34.11 -19.80 27.58
CA ALA A 115 33.70 -21.11 28.12
C ALA A 115 33.55 -21.32 29.64
N ALA A 116 32.32 -21.67 30.04
CA ALA A 116 32.03 -22.86 30.83
C ALA A 116 30.62 -23.36 30.48
N GLU A 117 30.52 -24.63 30.12
CA GLU A 117 29.26 -25.36 29.89
C GLU A 117 28.48 -25.50 31.20
N ALA A 118 27.15 -25.42 31.14
CA ALA A 118 26.29 -25.95 32.19
C ALA A 118 24.91 -26.32 31.60
N SER A 119 24.74 -27.64 31.47
CA SER A 119 23.53 -28.44 31.65
C SER A 119 22.23 -28.02 30.96
N VAL A 120 21.85 -28.85 29.99
CA VAL A 120 20.47 -29.23 29.66
C VAL A 120 19.70 -29.57 30.93
N ASP A 121 18.52 -28.98 31.13
CA ASP A 121 17.45 -29.65 31.85
C ASP A 121 16.07 -29.22 31.32
N ALA A 122 15.17 -30.19 31.27
CA ALA A 122 13.84 -30.16 30.68
C ALA A 122 12.77 -30.16 31.78
N MET A 123 11.66 -29.43 31.59
CA MET A 123 10.34 -29.58 32.27
C MET A 123 9.42 -28.51 31.66
N VAL A 124 8.35 -28.75 30.88
CA VAL A 124 7.11 -29.51 31.10
C VAL A 124 6.46 -29.17 32.45
N GLU A 125 5.55 -28.20 32.47
CA GLU A 125 4.08 -28.35 32.31
C GLU A 125 3.49 -27.04 31.76
#